data_AF-A0A7C5D7C5-F1
#
_entry.id   AF-A0A7C5D7C5-F1
#
_cell.length_a   1.000
_cell.length_b   1.000
_cell.length_c   1.000
_cell.angle_alpha   90.00
_cell.angle_beta   90.00
_cell.angle_gamma   90.00
#
_symmetry.space_group_name_H-M   'P 1'
#
loop_
_entity.id
_entity.type
_entity.pdbx_description
1 polymer ?
#
loop_
_entity_poly.entity_id
_entity_poly.type
_entity_poly.pdbx_seq_one_letter_code
_entity_poly.pdbx_strand_id
1 'polypeptide(L)'
;MQKRKAFTLIEVLVSIALLGIILVPLFSVVDMMRKSNTHILKALKSSQEVTKASKVLFLDILSSDGTLEIKKDEFTRLCIDETKNSLYNLPVAKVCWVVLKKKNTLVRIEGYGYKLPLKSEDKVEVDSVMEDIDLFDVYQQKDKVLVFLRQQGKEPISFMLQGITSPVLRILADGTKIMKDGRKILPDGTQIFKDGSKILPNGTIVPAPKHKARSKVKTAVPNGNPIKTQGGSTKPVSQP
;
A
#
# COMPACT_ATOMS: atom_id res chain seq x y z
N MET A 1 -4.99 62.44 -60.33
CA MET A 1 -6.05 62.02 -59.39
C MET A 1 -6.80 60.83 -59.99
N GLN A 2 -6.56 59.61 -59.52
CA GLN A 2 -7.33 58.44 -59.94
C GLN A 2 -8.76 58.53 -59.39
N LYS A 3 -9.77 58.53 -60.27
CA LYS A 3 -11.18 58.45 -59.89
C LYS A 3 -11.42 57.12 -59.17
N ARG A 4 -11.62 57.16 -57.85
CA ARG A 4 -12.13 56.01 -57.11
C ARG A 4 -13.59 55.82 -57.51
N LYS A 5 -13.93 54.65 -58.06
CA LYS A 5 -15.32 54.29 -58.35
C LYS A 5 -16.05 54.12 -57.01
N ALA A 6 -17.13 54.86 -56.80
CA ALA A 6 -17.99 54.70 -55.64
C ALA A 6 -18.85 53.42 -55.82
N PHE A 7 -19.05 52.67 -54.74
CA PHE A 7 -19.89 51.49 -54.73
C PHE A 7 -21.34 51.85 -55.07
N THR A 8 -21.98 51.01 -55.87
CA THR A 8 -23.39 51.20 -56.21
C THR A 8 -24.30 50.76 -55.06
N LEU A 9 -25.44 51.42 -54.88
CA LEU A 9 -26.40 51.08 -53.81
C LEU A 9 -26.84 49.60 -53.89
N ILE A 10 -26.94 49.06 -55.11
CA ILE A 10 -27.32 47.67 -55.35
C ILE A 10 -26.26 46.68 -54.83
N GLU A 11 -24.96 46.96 -55.01
CA GLU A 11 -23.88 46.12 -54.46
C GLU A 11 -23.89 46.09 -52.93
N VAL A 12 -24.17 47.23 -52.30
CA VAL A 12 -24.27 47.32 -50.83
C VAL A 12 -25.43 46.46 -50.32
N LEU A 13 -26.58 46.51 -51.00
CA LEU A 13 -27.78 45.76 -50.62
C LEU A 13 -27.58 44.24 -50.80
N VAL A 14 -26.95 43.83 -51.90
CA VAL A 14 -26.56 42.42 -52.14
C VAL A 14 -25.55 41.94 -51.09
N SER A 15 -24.59 42.77 -50.71
CA SER A 15 -23.59 42.42 -49.68
C SER A 15 -24.22 42.21 -48.32
N ILE A 16 -25.17 43.05 -47.92
CA ILE A 16 -25.90 42.91 -46.63
C ILE A 16 -26.74 41.63 -46.64
N ALA A 17 -27.44 41.34 -47.75
CA ALA A 17 -28.24 40.14 -47.89
C ALA A 17 -27.38 38.86 -47.80
N LEU A 18 -26.25 38.82 -48.51
CA LEU A 18 -25.30 37.71 -48.45
C LEU A 18 -24.70 37.56 -47.05
N LEU A 19 -24.35 38.67 -46.39
CA LEU A 19 -23.82 38.66 -45.03
C LEU A 19 -24.84 38.10 -44.03
N GLY A 20 -26.11 38.50 -44.13
CA GLY A 20 -27.19 37.98 -43.29
C GLY A 20 -27.39 36.47 -43.45
N ILE A 21 -27.31 35.96 -44.68
CA ILE A 21 -27.39 34.53 -44.98
C ILE A 21 -26.23 33.76 -44.34
N ILE A 22 -25.01 34.33 -44.32
CA ILE A 22 -23.81 33.67 -43.79
C ILE A 22 -23.73 33.75 -42.26
N LEU A 23 -24.24 34.81 -41.61
CA LEU A 23 -24.13 34.98 -40.16
C LEU A 23 -24.87 33.88 -39.36
N VAL A 24 -26.04 33.45 -39.83
CA VAL A 24 -26.84 32.43 -39.16
C VAL A 24 -26.11 31.07 -39.04
N PRO A 25 -25.59 30.48 -40.13
CA PRO A 25 -24.80 29.25 -40.03
C PRO A 25 -23.49 29.49 -39.25
N LEU A 26 -22.86 30.67 -39.36
CA LEU A 26 -21.63 30.97 -38.62
C LEU A 26 -21.83 30.92 -37.10
N PHE A 27 -22.91 31.51 -36.58
CA PHE A 27 -23.24 31.42 -35.16
C PHE A 27 -23.50 29.98 -34.72
N SER A 28 -24.21 29.20 -35.56
CA SER A 28 -24.46 27.78 -35.26
C SER A 28 -23.16 26.96 -35.17
N VAL A 29 -22.19 27.25 -36.04
CA VAL A 29 -20.86 26.61 -36.02
C VAL A 29 -20.08 27.01 -34.77
N VAL A 30 -20.12 28.28 -34.37
CA VAL A 30 -19.47 28.76 -33.13
C VAL A 30 -20.07 28.08 -31.91
N ASP A 31 -21.39 27.96 -31.83
CA ASP A 31 -22.06 27.30 -30.71
C ASP A 31 -21.78 25.79 -30.67
N MET A 32 -21.74 25.14 -31.84
CA MET A 32 -21.33 23.74 -31.94
C MET A 32 -19.89 23.54 -31.49
N MET A 33 -18.98 24.44 -31.88
CA MET A 33 -17.58 24.40 -31.47
C MET A 33 -17.43 24.64 -29.97
N ARG A 34 -18.16 25.60 -29.39
CA ARG A 34 -18.19 25.83 -27.94
C ARG A 34 -18.65 24.58 -27.19
N LYS A 35 -19.76 23.97 -27.61
CA LYS A 35 -20.25 22.72 -27.01
C LYS A 35 -19.21 21.61 -27.10
N SER A 36 -18.63 21.38 -28.29
CA SER A 36 -17.58 20.37 -28.48
C SER A 36 -16.39 20.60 -27.53
N ASN A 37 -15.89 21.83 -27.45
CA ASN A 37 -14.78 22.18 -26.55
C ASN A 37 -15.14 21.95 -25.08
N THR A 38 -16.38 22.24 -24.65
CA THR A 38 -16.81 21.93 -23.27
C THR A 38 -16.82 20.43 -22.99
N HIS A 39 -17.22 19.60 -23.95
CA HIS A 39 -17.18 18.14 -23.80
C HIS A 39 -15.74 17.62 -23.72
N ILE A 40 -14.83 18.14 -24.55
CA ILE A 40 -13.40 17.79 -24.50
C ILE A 40 -12.80 18.19 -23.15
N LEU A 41 -13.04 19.42 -22.68
CA LEU A 41 -12.54 19.88 -21.38
C LEU A 41 -13.09 19.04 -20.22
N LYS A 42 -14.36 18.64 -20.29
CA LYS A 42 -14.98 17.76 -19.30
C LYS A 42 -14.32 16.37 -19.30
N ALA A 43 -14.08 15.80 -20.47
CA ALA A 43 -13.38 14.52 -20.61
C ALA A 43 -11.94 14.58 -20.08
N LEU A 44 -11.20 15.66 -20.39
CA LEU A 44 -9.85 15.90 -19.90
C LEU A 44 -9.80 15.99 -18.37
N LYS A 45 -10.68 16.79 -17.75
CA LYS A 45 -10.78 16.89 -16.28
C LYS A 45 -11.08 15.53 -15.66
N SER A 46 -12.02 14.78 -16.22
CA SER A 46 -12.38 13.46 -15.71
C SER A 46 -11.22 12.45 -15.81
N SER A 47 -10.40 12.53 -16.86
CA SER A 47 -9.19 11.71 -17.01
C SER A 47 -8.09 12.10 -16.00
N GLN A 48 -7.94 13.40 -15.75
CA GLN A 48 -7.01 13.92 -14.74
C GLN A 48 -7.36 13.43 -13.33
N GLU A 49 -8.65 13.48 -12.94
CA GLU A 49 -9.10 12.98 -11.63
C GLU A 49 -8.85 11.48 -11.47
N VAL A 50 -9.13 10.68 -12.50
CA VAL A 50 -8.81 9.23 -12.51
C VAL A 50 -7.32 8.99 -12.34
N THR A 51 -6.48 9.78 -12.99
CA THR A 51 -5.02 9.68 -12.89
C THR A 51 -4.54 10.07 -11.49
N LYS A 52 -5.12 11.13 -10.91
CA LYS A 52 -4.84 11.58 -9.54
C LYS A 52 -5.22 10.51 -8.53
N ALA A 53 -6.42 9.96 -8.63
CA ALA A 53 -6.91 8.85 -7.82
C ALA A 53 -5.94 7.66 -7.83
N SER A 54 -5.57 7.21 -9.02
CA SER A 54 -4.66 6.08 -9.22
C SER A 54 -3.27 6.36 -8.63
N LYS A 55 -2.77 7.59 -8.78
CA LYS A 55 -1.50 8.03 -8.21
C LYS A 55 -1.53 8.06 -6.68
N VAL A 56 -2.61 8.58 -6.07
CA VAL A 56 -2.75 8.61 -4.61
C VAL A 56 -2.83 7.18 -4.06
N LEU A 57 -3.63 6.31 -4.66
CA LEU A 57 -3.71 4.91 -4.26
C LEU A 57 -2.35 4.19 -4.40
N PHE A 58 -1.64 4.43 -5.50
CA PHE A 58 -0.29 3.91 -5.69
C PHE A 58 0.66 4.38 -4.58
N LEU A 59 0.64 5.68 -4.25
CA LEU A 59 1.48 6.24 -3.18
C LEU A 59 1.08 5.77 -1.79
N ASP A 60 -0.21 5.55 -1.53
CA ASP A 60 -0.70 5.00 -0.27
C ASP A 60 -0.13 3.60 -0.03
N ILE A 61 -0.13 2.74 -1.05
CA ILE A 61 0.42 1.38 -0.97
C ILE A 61 1.96 1.43 -0.91
N LEU A 62 2.60 2.25 -1.75
CA LEU A 62 4.06 2.35 -1.80
C LEU A 62 4.64 2.86 -0.47
N SER A 63 3.97 3.82 0.16
CA SER A 63 4.39 4.43 1.42
C SER A 63 3.87 3.69 2.65
N SER A 64 3.29 2.50 2.46
CA SER A 64 2.78 1.67 3.54
C SER A 64 3.91 0.94 4.28
N ASP A 65 3.60 0.50 5.50
CA ASP A 65 4.40 -0.48 6.24
C ASP A 65 4.31 -1.91 5.65
N GLY A 66 3.55 -2.12 4.58
CA GLY A 66 3.32 -3.41 3.95
C GLY A 66 2.24 -4.27 4.64
N THR A 67 1.57 -3.76 5.67
CA THR A 67 0.43 -4.42 6.33
C THR A 67 -0.86 -3.96 5.66
N LEU A 68 -1.36 -4.79 4.74
CA LEU A 68 -2.58 -4.52 3.97
C LEU A 68 -3.70 -5.46 4.43
N GLU A 69 -4.83 -4.90 4.85
CA GLU A 69 -6.06 -5.65 5.12
C GLU A 69 -6.95 -5.59 3.88
N ILE A 70 -7.09 -6.71 3.18
CA ILE A 70 -7.88 -6.84 1.96
C ILE A 70 -9.11 -7.69 2.27
N LYS A 71 -10.31 -7.11 2.15
CA LYS A 71 -11.58 -7.82 2.23
C LYS A 71 -12.24 -7.88 0.86
N LYS A 72 -12.60 -9.09 0.43
CA LYS A 72 -13.24 -9.37 -0.85
C LYS A 72 -14.75 -9.50 -0.64
N ASP A 73 -15.48 -8.44 -0.96
CA ASP A 73 -16.95 -8.43 -1.05
C ASP A 73 -17.35 -8.26 -2.54
N GLU A 74 -18.41 -7.50 -2.84
CA GLU A 74 -18.78 -7.04 -4.19
C GLU A 74 -17.68 -6.16 -4.82
N PHE A 75 -17.11 -5.27 -4.01
CA PHE A 75 -15.88 -4.53 -4.31
C PHE A 75 -14.84 -4.86 -3.25
N THR A 76 -13.57 -4.82 -3.62
CA THR A 76 -12.50 -4.97 -2.63
C THR A 76 -12.52 -3.78 -1.65
N ARG A 77 -12.40 -4.05 -0.36
CA ARG A 77 -12.04 -3.04 0.63
C ARG A 77 -10.57 -3.21 0.95
N LEU A 78 -9.79 -2.16 0.73
CA LEU A 78 -8.36 -2.13 1.04
C LEU A 78 -8.17 -1.18 2.22
N CYS A 79 -7.67 -1.68 3.34
CA CYS A 79 -7.22 -0.87 4.45
C CYS A 79 -5.71 -1.02 4.65
N ILE A 80 -5.06 0.10 4.89
CA ILE A 80 -3.63 0.24 5.11
C ILE A 80 -3.49 0.83 6.51
N ASP A 81 -2.96 0.04 7.45
CA ASP A 81 -2.92 0.45 8.85
C ASP A 81 -1.95 1.61 9.08
N GLU A 82 -0.79 1.59 8.41
CA GLU A 82 0.20 2.65 8.49
C GLU A 82 0.70 3.03 7.10
N THR A 83 0.44 4.29 6.71
CA THR A 83 1.05 4.91 5.53
C THR A 83 1.57 6.31 5.85
N LYS A 84 2.67 6.68 5.20
CA LYS A 84 3.23 8.04 5.27
C LYS A 84 2.62 9.00 4.24
N ASN A 85 1.78 8.48 3.33
CA ASN A 85 1.11 9.29 2.32
C ASN A 85 -0.19 9.87 2.86
N SER A 86 -0.09 10.86 3.75
CA SER A 86 -1.24 11.59 4.28
C SER A 86 -1.59 12.79 3.40
N LEU A 87 -2.89 12.98 3.11
CA LEU A 87 -3.40 14.20 2.47
C LEU A 87 -3.70 15.31 3.48
N TYR A 88 -3.79 14.97 4.77
CA TYR A 88 -4.18 15.85 5.86
C TYR A 88 -3.04 16.03 6.89
N ASN A 89 -1.80 15.89 6.44
CA ASN A 89 -0.58 16.14 7.23
C ASN A 89 -0.44 15.29 8.52
N LEU A 90 -1.00 14.09 8.54
CA LEU A 90 -0.75 13.09 9.58
C LEU A 90 0.64 12.47 9.40
N PRO A 91 1.46 12.36 10.47
CA PRO A 91 2.78 11.73 10.39
C PRO A 91 2.73 10.26 9.96
N VAL A 92 1.70 9.55 10.43
CA VAL A 92 1.33 8.20 10.04
C VAL A 92 -0.19 8.16 10.01
N ALA A 93 -0.76 7.78 8.88
CA ALA A 93 -2.19 7.69 8.69
C ALA A 93 -2.63 6.25 8.50
N LYS A 94 -3.83 5.94 9.01
CA LYS A 94 -4.59 4.77 8.57
C LYS A 94 -5.46 5.19 7.39
N VAL A 95 -5.36 4.47 6.28
CA VAL A 95 -6.09 4.79 5.05
C VAL A 95 -6.89 3.59 4.58
N CYS A 96 -8.18 3.77 4.32
CA CYS A 96 -9.05 2.75 3.76
C CYS A 96 -9.68 3.24 2.46
N TRP A 97 -9.60 2.40 1.44
CA TRP A 97 -10.24 2.55 0.15
C TRP A 97 -11.46 1.64 0.09
N VAL A 98 -12.63 2.25 -0.11
CA VAL A 98 -13.93 1.55 -0.07
C VAL A 98 -14.82 2.09 -1.17
N VAL A 99 -15.61 1.22 -1.80
CA VAL A 99 -16.67 1.64 -2.73
C VAL A 99 -17.99 1.71 -1.97
N LEU A 100 -18.62 2.88 -1.93
CA LEU A 100 -19.94 3.10 -1.36
C LEU A 100 -21.03 2.68 -2.35
N LYS A 101 -22.11 2.09 -1.85
CA LYS A 101 -23.27 1.68 -2.68
C LYS A 101 -23.95 2.85 -3.39
N LYS A 102 -23.85 4.06 -2.83
CA LYS A 102 -24.40 5.26 -3.46
C LYS A 102 -23.54 5.59 -4.67
N LYS A 103 -24.11 5.44 -5.88
CA LYS A 103 -23.44 5.68 -7.18
C LYS A 103 -22.12 4.92 -7.38
N ASN A 104 -21.90 3.79 -6.68
CA ASN A 104 -20.63 3.07 -6.68
C ASN A 104 -19.42 4.01 -6.50
N THR A 105 -19.50 4.94 -5.55
CA THR A 105 -18.46 5.95 -5.33
C THR A 105 -17.27 5.34 -4.60
N LEU A 106 -16.09 5.35 -5.22
CA LEU A 106 -14.83 5.09 -4.53
C LEU A 106 -14.50 6.25 -3.59
N VAL A 107 -14.36 5.93 -2.32
CA VAL A 107 -13.94 6.86 -1.29
C VAL A 107 -12.62 6.44 -0.68
N ARG A 108 -11.83 7.44 -0.32
CA ARG A 108 -10.62 7.29 0.49
C ARG A 108 -10.92 7.86 1.86
N ILE A 109 -10.80 7.03 2.87
CA ILE A 109 -11.02 7.40 4.27
C ILE A 109 -9.66 7.49 4.94
N GLU A 110 -9.34 8.61 5.54
CA GLU A 110 -8.07 8.85 6.23
C GLU A 110 -8.33 9.24 7.70
N GLY A 111 -7.51 8.71 8.61
CA GLY A 111 -7.60 9.10 10.02
C GLY A 111 -6.65 8.32 10.90
N TYR A 112 -6.88 8.39 12.21
CA TYR A 112 -6.03 7.76 13.21
C TYR A 112 -6.74 6.56 13.86
N GLY A 113 -6.26 5.35 13.62
CA GLY A 113 -6.65 4.15 14.38
C GLY A 113 -8.13 3.75 14.32
N TYR A 114 -8.91 4.27 13.36
CA TYR A 114 -10.33 3.96 13.23
C TYR A 114 -10.56 2.54 12.69
N LYS A 115 -11.81 2.08 12.80
CA LYS A 115 -12.25 0.79 12.25
C LYS A 115 -13.51 0.98 11.43
N LEU A 116 -13.66 0.15 10.40
CA LEU A 116 -14.88 0.09 9.61
C LEU A 116 -15.81 -0.98 10.20
N PRO A 117 -17.14 -0.73 10.28
CA PRO A 117 -17.85 0.50 9.89
C PRO A 117 -17.58 1.66 10.86
N LEU A 118 -17.58 2.89 10.33
CA LEU A 118 -17.32 4.12 11.09
C LEU A 118 -18.42 4.38 12.12
N LYS A 119 -18.01 4.93 13.27
CA LYS A 119 -18.89 5.40 14.34
C LYS A 119 -18.93 6.92 14.37
N SER A 120 -19.91 7.50 15.07
CA SER A 120 -20.09 8.95 15.15
C SER A 120 -18.94 9.67 15.85
N GLU A 121 -18.22 8.97 16.74
CA GLU A 121 -17.04 9.47 17.43
C GLU A 121 -15.73 9.40 16.62
N ASP A 122 -15.72 8.67 15.50
CA ASP A 122 -14.51 8.49 14.69
C ASP A 122 -14.18 9.78 13.94
N LYS A 123 -13.02 10.35 14.26
CA LYS A 123 -12.47 11.53 13.56
C LYS A 123 -11.72 11.06 12.32
N VAL A 124 -12.43 11.03 11.19
CA VAL A 124 -11.87 10.66 9.89
C VAL A 124 -12.25 11.68 8.83
N GLU A 125 -11.36 11.84 7.87
CA GLU A 125 -11.61 12.59 6.66
C GLU A 125 -12.02 11.61 5.54
N VAL A 126 -13.08 11.95 4.82
CA VAL A 126 -13.64 11.09 3.77
C VAL A 126 -13.64 11.84 2.45
N ASP A 127 -12.72 11.47 1.57
CA ASP A 127 -12.61 12.01 0.23
C ASP A 127 -13.39 11.16 -0.76
N SER A 128 -14.29 11.78 -1.52
CA SER A 128 -14.88 11.16 -2.71
C SER A 128 -13.89 11.26 -3.86
N VAL A 129 -13.43 10.10 -4.33
CA VAL A 129 -12.36 10.02 -5.34
C VAL A 129 -12.92 9.84 -6.74
N MET A 130 -13.92 8.96 -6.91
CA MET A 130 -14.50 8.66 -8.21
C MET A 130 -15.91 8.09 -8.06
N GLU A 131 -16.83 8.46 -8.94
CA GLU A 131 -18.18 7.87 -9.04
C GLU A 131 -18.24 6.82 -10.16
N ASP A 132 -19.27 5.97 -10.15
CA ASP A 132 -19.57 5.00 -11.20
C ASP A 132 -18.45 3.96 -11.43
N ILE A 133 -17.98 3.37 -10.33
CA ILE A 133 -17.00 2.27 -10.38
C ILE A 133 -17.68 0.97 -10.80
N ASP A 134 -17.07 0.32 -11.81
CA ASP A 134 -17.44 -1.02 -12.28
C ASP A 134 -16.56 -2.10 -11.67
N LEU A 135 -15.29 -1.79 -11.37
CA LEU A 135 -14.33 -2.73 -10.82
C LEU A 135 -13.38 -2.00 -9.87
N PHE A 136 -13.25 -2.50 -8.66
CA PHE A 136 -12.18 -2.15 -7.76
C PHE A 136 -11.70 -3.39 -7.04
N ASP A 137 -10.49 -3.83 -7.39
CA ASP A 137 -9.98 -5.12 -6.99
C ASP A 137 -8.50 -5.07 -6.66
N VAL A 138 -8.13 -5.58 -5.48
CA VAL A 138 -6.74 -5.62 -5.03
C VAL A 138 -6.34 -7.05 -4.70
N TYR A 139 -5.24 -7.49 -5.26
CA TYR A 139 -4.65 -8.81 -5.04
C TYR A 139 -3.28 -8.65 -4.43
N GLN A 140 -3.00 -9.40 -3.37
CA GLN A 140 -1.68 -9.44 -2.76
C GLN A 140 -1.12 -10.87 -2.83
N GLN A 141 0.10 -11.00 -3.33
CA GLN A 141 0.84 -12.24 -3.33
C GLN A 141 2.28 -11.96 -2.90
N LYS A 142 2.64 -12.43 -1.70
CA LYS A 142 3.97 -12.19 -1.08
C LYS A 142 4.28 -10.69 -0.99
N ASP A 143 5.22 -10.22 -1.79
CA ASP A 143 5.71 -8.84 -1.88
C ASP A 143 5.05 -8.04 -3.01
N LYS A 144 4.17 -8.67 -3.78
CA LYS A 144 3.52 -8.08 -4.94
C LYS A 144 2.08 -7.72 -4.62
N VAL A 145 1.68 -6.52 -5.01
CA VAL A 145 0.31 -6.01 -4.89
C VAL A 145 -0.14 -5.58 -6.26
N LEU A 146 -1.20 -6.20 -6.77
CA LEU A 146 -1.81 -5.88 -8.05
C LEU A 146 -3.16 -5.23 -7.81
N VAL A 147 -3.35 -4.05 -8.40
CA VAL A 147 -4.58 -3.27 -8.29
C VAL A 147 -5.24 -3.20 -9.65
N PHE A 148 -6.56 -3.39 -9.68
CA PHE A 148 -7.45 -3.15 -10.81
C PHE A 148 -8.49 -2.10 -10.43
N LEU A 149 -8.66 -1.10 -11.28
CA LEU A 149 -9.64 -0.05 -11.14
C LEU A 149 -10.29 0.23 -12.51
N ARG A 150 -11.62 0.19 -12.58
CA ARG A 150 -12.36 0.55 -13.80
C ARG A 150 -13.58 1.40 -13.44
N GLN A 151 -13.70 2.51 -14.16
CA GLN A 151 -14.90 3.36 -14.16
C GLN A 151 -15.77 3.01 -15.36
N GLN A 152 -17.08 3.17 -15.23
CA GLN A 152 -18.03 2.94 -16.30
C GLN A 152 -17.66 3.72 -17.57
N GLY A 153 -17.58 3.01 -18.70
CA GLY A 153 -17.27 3.58 -20.01
C GLY A 153 -15.81 4.01 -20.22
N LYS A 154 -14.89 3.63 -19.33
CA LYS A 154 -13.44 3.88 -19.46
C LYS A 154 -12.63 2.60 -19.51
N GLU A 155 -11.44 2.69 -20.10
CA GLU A 155 -10.46 1.61 -20.09
C GLU A 155 -10.04 1.26 -18.65
N PRO A 156 -9.87 -0.03 -18.32
CA PRO A 156 -9.41 -0.45 -17.01
C PRO A 156 -7.96 -0.01 -16.76
N ILE A 157 -7.70 0.46 -15.55
CA ILE A 157 -6.37 0.81 -15.07
C ILE A 157 -5.90 -0.33 -14.18
N SER A 158 -4.69 -0.81 -14.44
CA SER A 158 -4.04 -1.78 -13.57
C SER A 158 -2.59 -1.40 -13.35
N PHE A 159 -2.12 -1.58 -12.11
CA PHE A 159 -0.71 -1.43 -11.78
C PHE A 159 -0.30 -2.45 -10.72
N MET A 160 0.97 -2.85 -10.79
CA MET A 160 1.57 -3.79 -9.85
C MET A 160 2.68 -3.09 -9.08
N LEU A 161 2.65 -3.18 -7.77
CA LEU A 161 3.76 -2.83 -6.89
C LEU A 161 4.51 -4.10 -6.48
N GLN A 162 5.83 -3.99 -6.34
CA GLN A 162 6.69 -5.05 -5.83
C GLN A 162 7.45 -4.54 -4.60
N GLY A 163 7.91 -5.45 -3.74
CA GLY A 163 8.59 -5.09 -2.50
C GLY A 163 7.68 -4.65 -1.35
N ILE A 164 6.35 -4.73 -1.51
CA ILE A 164 5.39 -4.39 -0.45
C ILE A 164 5.31 -5.57 0.52
N THR A 165 6.14 -5.51 1.56
CA THR A 165 6.35 -6.64 2.48
C THR A 165 5.99 -6.26 3.90
N SER A 166 4.99 -6.94 4.48
CA SER A 166 4.73 -6.78 5.91
C SER A 166 5.97 -7.17 6.72
N PRO A 167 6.34 -6.39 7.75
CA PRO A 167 7.47 -6.71 8.62
C PRO A 167 7.16 -7.92 9.51
N VAL A 168 5.88 -8.27 9.69
CA VAL A 168 5.43 -9.45 10.44
C VAL A 168 5.49 -10.68 9.53
N LEU A 169 6.26 -11.68 9.95
CA LEU A 169 6.37 -12.98 9.28
C LEU A 169 5.19 -13.89 9.63
N ARG A 170 4.82 -13.97 10.92
CA ARG A 170 3.68 -14.75 11.41
C ARG A 170 3.25 -14.29 12.82
N ILE A 171 2.00 -14.55 13.16
CA ILE A 171 1.46 -14.36 14.51
C ILE A 171 1.19 -15.76 15.10
N LEU A 172 1.68 -16.02 16.31
CA LEU A 172 1.47 -17.27 17.03
C LEU A 172 0.13 -17.23 17.80
N ALA A 173 -0.37 -18.39 18.23
CA ALA A 173 -1.65 -18.51 18.93
C ALA A 173 -1.72 -17.74 20.26
N ASP A 174 -0.56 -17.54 20.89
CA ASP A 174 -0.42 -16.74 22.10
C ASP A 174 -0.45 -15.22 21.84
N GLY A 175 -0.48 -14.77 20.57
CA GLY A 175 -0.41 -13.37 20.17
C GLY A 175 1.01 -12.86 19.88
N THR A 176 2.03 -13.71 20.03
CA THR A 176 3.42 -13.33 19.73
C THR A 176 3.60 -13.09 18.23
N LYS A 177 4.06 -11.89 17.85
CA LYS A 177 4.41 -11.54 16.47
C LYS A 177 5.87 -11.87 16.20
N ILE A 178 6.13 -12.69 15.18
CA ILE A 178 7.48 -12.98 14.70
C ILE A 178 7.75 -12.05 13.52
N MET A 179 8.81 -11.27 13.62
CA MET A 179 9.23 -10.29 12.60
C MET A 179 10.18 -10.94 11.58
N LYS A 180 10.23 -10.41 10.35
CA LYS A 180 11.11 -10.91 9.29
C LYS A 180 12.60 -10.76 9.59
N ASP A 181 12.97 -9.76 10.38
CA ASP A 181 14.35 -9.54 10.84
C ASP A 181 14.77 -10.50 11.98
N GLY A 182 13.86 -11.37 12.43
CA GLY A 182 14.09 -12.33 13.50
C GLY A 182 13.74 -11.81 14.91
N ARG A 183 13.28 -10.57 15.04
CA ARG A 183 12.71 -10.07 16.30
C ARG A 183 11.40 -10.78 16.62
N LYS A 184 11.08 -10.87 17.91
CA LYS A 184 9.77 -11.34 18.39
C LYS A 184 9.14 -10.27 19.26
N ILE A 185 7.87 -9.98 19.06
CA ILE A 185 7.11 -9.06 19.90
C ILE A 185 6.07 -9.90 20.64
N LEU A 186 6.20 -9.98 21.96
CA LEU A 186 5.26 -10.69 22.82
C LEU A 186 3.96 -9.88 23.01
N PRO A 187 2.86 -10.53 23.46
CA PRO A 187 1.58 -9.86 23.69
C PRO A 187 1.64 -8.74 24.72
N ASP A 188 2.57 -8.83 25.67
CA ASP A 188 2.82 -7.81 26.70
C ASP A 188 3.55 -6.57 26.15
N GLY A 189 4.03 -6.60 24.91
CA GLY A 189 4.82 -5.55 24.28
C GLY A 189 6.33 -5.74 24.38
N THR A 190 6.80 -6.80 25.04
CA THR A 190 8.24 -7.10 25.14
C THR A 190 8.80 -7.45 23.76
N GLN A 191 9.86 -6.75 23.34
CA GLN A 191 10.59 -7.04 22.10
C GLN A 191 11.83 -7.88 22.41
N ILE A 192 11.96 -9.04 21.76
CA ILE A 192 13.14 -9.91 21.83
C ILE A 192 13.89 -9.84 20.52
N PHE A 193 15.18 -9.55 20.58
CA PHE A 193 16.06 -9.44 19.43
C PHE A 193 16.79 -10.76 19.14
N LYS A 194 17.34 -10.87 17.92
CA LYS A 194 18.05 -12.07 17.46
C LYS A 194 19.28 -12.40 18.32
N ASP A 195 19.92 -11.39 18.90
CA ASP A 195 21.07 -11.53 19.80
C ASP A 195 20.67 -11.97 21.22
N GLY A 196 19.37 -12.05 21.53
CA GLY A 196 18.85 -12.40 22.85
C GLY A 196 18.66 -11.21 23.79
N SER A 197 18.99 -9.99 23.36
CA SER A 197 18.63 -8.78 24.09
C SER A 197 17.11 -8.56 24.06
N LYS A 198 16.59 -7.84 25.05
CA LYS A 198 15.16 -7.57 25.19
C LYS A 198 14.90 -6.10 25.50
N ILE A 199 13.78 -5.58 25.01
CA ILE A 199 13.21 -4.30 25.45
C ILE A 199 11.87 -4.62 26.10
N LEU A 200 11.73 -4.24 27.36
CA LEU A 200 10.49 -4.41 28.13
C LEU A 200 9.46 -3.32 27.73
N PRO A 201 8.17 -3.51 28.06
CA PRO A 201 7.11 -2.57 27.69
C PRO A 201 7.32 -1.16 28.27
N ASN A 202 8.03 -1.07 29.41
CA ASN A 202 8.41 0.19 30.05
C ASN A 202 9.67 0.84 29.45
N GLY A 203 10.22 0.31 28.36
CA GLY A 203 11.42 0.82 27.69
C GLY A 203 12.75 0.35 28.29
N THR A 204 12.73 -0.46 29.36
CA THR A 204 13.97 -0.98 29.96
C THR A 204 14.66 -1.96 29.01
N ILE A 205 15.96 -1.75 28.79
CA ILE A 205 16.79 -2.62 27.95
C ILE A 205 17.44 -3.69 28.82
N VAL A 206 17.20 -4.96 28.50
CA VAL A 206 17.88 -6.12 29.09
C VAL A 206 18.88 -6.65 28.07
N PRO A 207 20.21 -6.50 28.32
CA PRO A 207 21.22 -6.96 27.38
C PRO A 207 21.24 -8.50 27.26
N ALA A 208 21.73 -8.99 26.12
CA ALA A 208 21.85 -10.42 25.86
C ALA A 208 22.71 -11.12 26.95
N PRO A 209 22.34 -12.33 27.37
CA PRO A 209 23.15 -13.09 28.31
C PRO A 209 24.54 -13.33 27.69
N LYS A 210 25.59 -12.84 28.37
CA LYS A 210 26.97 -13.09 27.95
C LYS A 210 27.20 -14.59 27.92
N HIS A 211 27.46 -15.16 26.74
CA HIS A 211 27.94 -16.53 26.63
C HIS A 211 29.23 -16.65 27.46
N LYS A 212 29.17 -17.32 28.62
CA LYS A 212 30.38 -17.80 29.28
C LYS A 212 31.04 -18.75 28.29
N ALA A 213 32.15 -18.31 27.69
CA ALA A 213 33.02 -19.19 26.93
C ALA A 213 33.30 -20.43 27.80
N ARG A 214 32.90 -21.61 27.34
CA ARG A 214 33.31 -22.87 27.95
C ARG A 214 34.83 -22.88 27.92
N SER A 215 35.44 -22.61 29.08
CA SER A 215 36.83 -22.95 29.35
C SER A 215 37.00 -24.44 29.01
N LYS A 216 37.74 -24.72 27.94
CA LYS A 216 38.27 -26.05 27.68
C LYS A 216 39.28 -26.33 28.80
N VAL A 217 38.82 -26.97 29.87
CA VAL A 217 39.73 -27.65 30.80
C VAL A 217 40.36 -28.80 30.02
N LYS A 218 41.59 -28.57 29.52
CA LYS A 218 42.49 -29.64 29.11
C LYS A 218 42.84 -30.41 30.38
N THR A 219 42.19 -31.55 30.62
CA THR A 219 42.72 -32.58 31.51
C THR A 219 43.99 -33.12 30.87
N ALA A 220 45.12 -32.67 31.40
CA ALA A 220 46.42 -33.28 31.15
C ALA A 220 46.39 -34.70 31.73
N VAL A 221 46.64 -35.69 30.87
CA VAL A 221 46.92 -37.07 31.26
C VAL A 221 48.36 -37.12 31.77
N PRO A 222 48.65 -37.59 33.00
CA PRO A 222 50.02 -37.83 33.42
C PRO A 222 50.51 -39.19 32.88
N ASN A 223 51.70 -39.18 32.29
CA ASN A 223 52.47 -40.36 31.92
C ASN A 223 52.76 -41.22 33.16
N GLY A 224 52.49 -42.52 33.08
CA GLY A 224 52.91 -43.54 34.05
C GLY A 224 52.92 -44.93 33.42
N ASN A 225 54.11 -45.53 33.36
CA ASN A 225 54.42 -46.83 32.77
C ASN A 225 53.56 -48.02 33.28
N PRO A 226 53.43 -49.11 32.49
CA PRO A 226 52.64 -50.28 32.87
C PRO A 226 53.43 -51.22 33.79
N ILE A 227 52.86 -51.52 34.96
CA ILE A 227 53.26 -52.65 35.81
C ILE A 227 52.35 -53.84 35.49
N LYS A 228 52.96 -54.93 35.00
CA LYS A 228 52.36 -56.26 34.82
C LYS A 228 51.99 -56.88 36.17
N THR A 229 50.83 -57.56 36.21
CA THR A 229 50.43 -58.77 36.99
C THR A 229 48.88 -58.75 37.05
N GLN A 230 48.09 -59.81 36.97
CA GLN A 230 48.27 -61.25 37.13
C GLN A 230 47.06 -61.95 36.47
N GLY A 231 47.30 -63.07 35.77
CA GLY A 231 46.28 -64.07 35.47
C GLY A 231 46.69 -65.37 36.15
N GLY A 232 46.01 -65.72 37.24
CA GLY A 232 46.20 -66.97 37.97
C GLY A 232 45.31 -68.08 37.41
N SER A 233 45.92 -69.21 37.06
CA SER A 233 45.25 -70.49 36.80
C SER A 233 45.35 -71.37 38.05
N THR A 234 44.29 -72.13 38.28
CA THR A 234 43.97 -73.00 39.41
C THR A 234 44.85 -74.26 39.54
N LYS A 235 45.31 -74.54 40.78
CA LYS A 235 45.31 -75.79 41.62
C LYS A 235 45.67 -77.18 41.00
N PRO A 236 45.96 -78.28 41.77
CA PRO A 236 45.74 -78.54 43.23
C PRO A 236 46.83 -79.38 43.98
N VAL A 237 46.54 -79.78 45.25
CA VAL A 237 47.05 -80.96 46.02
C VAL A 237 48.45 -80.81 46.67
N SER A 238 48.82 -81.24 47.89
CA SER A 238 48.19 -81.74 49.14
C SER A 238 49.26 -81.90 50.26
N GLN A 239 48.86 -81.69 51.52
CA GLN A 239 49.32 -82.34 52.77
C GLN A 239 50.77 -82.14 53.28
N PRO A 240 51.05 -82.44 54.57
CA PRO A 240 50.18 -82.80 55.70
C PRO A 240 49.94 -81.65 56.71
#